data_AF-A0A3C0IMM5-F1
#
_entry.id   AF-A0A3C0IMM5-F1
#
_cell.length_a   1.000
_cell.length_b   1.000
_cell.length_c   1.000
_cell.angle_alpha   90.00
_cell.angle_beta   90.00
_cell.angle_gamma   90.00
#
_symmetry.space_group_name_H-M   'P 1'
#
loop_
_entity.id
_entity.type
_entity.pdbx_description
1 polymer ?
#
loop_
_entity_poly.entity_id
_entity_poly.type
_entity_poly.pdbx_seq_one_letter_code
_entity_poly.pdbx_strand_id
1 'polypeptide(L)' 'YGKVTVTVSEQKLQFKFHGHNNLTATAQYIGNNEWLPTFNNAVYGNAPMKFTLEKGIVTHLTVKVSDFVEYDSYTFTKVK' A
#
# COMPACT_ATOMS: atom_id res chain seq x y z
N TYR A 1 -11.99 3.74 0.49
CA TYR A 1 -11.32 4.81 1.28
C TYR A 1 -11.31 4.45 2.77
N GLY A 2 -10.37 4.99 3.56
CA GLY A 2 -10.25 4.67 4.99
C GLY A 2 -8.82 4.81 5.52
N LYS A 3 -8.52 4.14 6.63
CA LYS A 3 -7.17 4.08 7.21
C LYS A 3 -6.41 2.88 6.64
N VAL A 4 -5.10 3.03 6.52
CA VAL A 4 -4.15 1.93 6.28
C VAL A 4 -3.20 1.87 7.45
N THR A 5 -2.98 0.66 7.98
CA THR A 5 -1.89 0.40 8.91
C THR A 5 -0.78 -0.31 8.16
N VAL A 6 0.45 0.21 8.29
CA VAL A 6 1.66 -0.41 7.73
C VAL A 6 2.56 -0.82 8.89
N THR A 7 2.95 -2.08 8.93
CA THR A 7 3.93 -2.61 9.90
C THR A 7 5.06 -3.33 9.19
N VAL A 8 6.18 -3.48 9.87
CA VAL A 8 7.30 -4.30 9.40
C VAL A 8 7.22 -5.66 10.09
N SER A 9 7.25 -6.74 9.31
CA SER A 9 7.30 -8.11 9.82
C SER A 9 8.11 -8.98 8.87
N GLU A 10 9.03 -9.78 9.39
CA GLU A 10 9.86 -10.70 8.60
C GLU A 10 10.53 -10.03 7.38
N GLN A 11 11.07 -8.82 7.58
CA GLN A 11 11.73 -8.00 6.54
C GLN A 11 10.82 -7.58 5.38
N LYS A 12 9.50 -7.75 5.50
CA LYS A 12 8.49 -7.28 4.55
C LYS A 12 7.61 -6.21 5.19
N LEU A 13 7.01 -5.37 4.34
CA LEU A 13 5.92 -4.52 4.78
C LEU A 13 4.62 -5.31 4.80
N GLN A 14 3.83 -5.12 5.84
CA GLN A 14 2.50 -5.68 6.03
C GLN A 14 1.49 -4.53 6.04
N PHE A 15 0.45 -4.64 5.21
CA PHE A 15 -0.59 -3.64 5.06
C PHE A 15 -1.92 -4.21 5.53
N LYS A 16 -2.66 -3.43 6.32
CA LYS A 16 -4.05 -3.69 6.68
C LYS A 16 -4.92 -2.51 6.23
N PHE A 17 -5.83 -2.76 5.30
CA PHE A 17 -6.73 -1.76 4.73
C PHE A 17 -8.06 -1.79 5.48
N HIS A 18 -8.30 -0.81 6.36
CA HIS A 18 -9.47 -0.81 7.25
C HIS A 18 -10.78 -0.41 6.55
N GLY A 19 -10.70 0.14 5.34
CA GLY A 19 -11.87 0.47 4.51
C GLY A 19 -12.44 -0.71 3.71
N HIS A 20 -11.83 -1.90 3.81
CA HIS A 20 -12.20 -3.10 3.08
C HIS A 20 -12.30 -4.28 4.05
N ASN A 21 -13.23 -5.21 3.79
CA ASN A 21 -13.44 -6.38 4.65
C ASN A 21 -12.20 -7.30 4.63
N ASN A 22 -11.39 -7.24 5.68
CA ASN A 22 -10.21 -8.09 5.91
C ASN A 22 -9.16 -8.08 4.79
N LEU A 23 -9.03 -6.96 4.06
CA LEU A 23 -8.00 -6.84 3.02
C LEU A 23 -6.63 -6.58 3.65
N THR A 24 -5.68 -7.46 3.33
CA THR A 24 -4.28 -7.33 3.73
C THR A 24 -3.36 -7.54 2.55
N ALA A 25 -2.13 -7.02 2.65
CA ALA A 25 -1.08 -7.29 1.69
C ALA A 25 0.28 -7.41 2.37
N THR A 26 1.15 -8.24 1.82
CA THR A 26 2.60 -8.14 2.05
C THR A 26 3.21 -7.36 0.90
N ALA A 27 4.30 -6.62 1.09
CA ALA A 27 4.99 -6.00 -0.03
C ALA A 27 6.51 -6.07 0.10
N GLN A 28 7.16 -6.27 -1.05
CA GLN A 28 8.61 -6.31 -1.19
C GLN A 28 9.13 -5.03 -1.84
N TYR A 29 10.27 -4.53 -1.38
CA TYR A 29 10.88 -3.35 -1.97
C TYR A 29 11.43 -3.67 -3.37
N ILE A 30 11.13 -2.82 -4.35
CA ILE A 30 11.57 -2.99 -5.75
C ILE A 30 12.41 -1.82 -6.28
N GLY A 31 12.73 -0.83 -5.43
CA GLY A 31 13.50 0.36 -5.80
C GLY A 31 12.63 1.62 -5.89
N ASN A 32 13.25 2.79 -5.99
CA ASN A 32 12.58 4.09 -6.24
C ASN A 32 11.42 4.44 -5.28
N ASN A 33 11.52 4.03 -4.03
CA ASN A 33 10.42 4.14 -3.04
C ASN A 33 9.13 3.42 -3.49
N GLU A 34 9.27 2.33 -4.24
CA GLU A 34 8.17 1.48 -4.67
C GLU A 34 8.27 0.08 -4.06
N TRP A 35 7.10 -0.48 -3.75
CA TRP A 35 6.93 -1.79 -3.16
C TRP A 35 5.92 -2.58 -3.97
N LEU A 36 6.29 -3.80 -4.38
CA LEU A 36 5.40 -4.71 -5.10
C LEU A 36 4.52 -5.45 -4.08
N PRO A 37 3.19 -5.26 -4.10
CA PRO A 37 2.30 -5.89 -3.14
C PRO A 37 1.83 -7.28 -3.62
N THR A 38 1.59 -8.15 -2.64
CA THR A 38 0.84 -9.39 -2.78
C THR A 38 -0.34 -9.32 -1.81
N PHE A 39 -1.52 -9.05 -2.34
CA PHE A 39 -2.77 -8.98 -1.56
C PHE A 39 -3.27 -10.38 -1.20
N ASN A 40 -3.99 -10.50 -0.09
CA ASN A 40 -4.68 -11.74 0.29
C ASN A 40 -5.90 -12.07 -0.60
N ASN A 41 -6.29 -11.13 -1.48
CA ASN A 41 -7.26 -11.36 -2.53
C ASN A 41 -6.70 -10.86 -3.88
N ALA A 42 -6.52 -11.78 -4.82
CA ALA A 42 -5.87 -11.52 -6.11
C ALA A 42 -6.64 -10.52 -7.00
N VAL A 43 -7.94 -10.29 -6.76
CA VAL A 43 -8.74 -9.33 -7.56
C VAL A 43 -8.17 -7.90 -7.47
N TYR A 44 -7.46 -7.58 -6.38
CA TYR A 44 -6.83 -6.27 -6.17
C TYR A 44 -5.53 -6.08 -6.97
N GLY A 45 -5.05 -7.12 -7.66
CA GLY A 45 -3.86 -7.04 -8.52
C GLY A 45 -2.56 -6.89 -7.74
N ASN A 46 -1.53 -6.35 -8.38
CA ASN A 46 -0.17 -6.22 -7.84
C ASN A 46 0.53 -4.93 -8.32
N ALA A 47 -0.22 -3.88 -8.63
CA ALA A 47 0.39 -2.61 -9.02
C ALA A 47 1.31 -2.08 -7.90
N PRO A 48 2.53 -1.60 -8.21
CA PRO A 48 3.44 -1.09 -7.18
C PRO A 48 2.82 0.03 -6.34
N MET A 49 3.03 -0.05 -5.02
CA MET A 49 2.69 1.01 -4.08
C MET A 49 3.89 1.94 -3.91
N LYS A 50 3.64 3.25 -3.81
CA LYS A 50 4.71 4.26 -3.73
C LYS A 50 4.66 5.04 -2.44
N PHE A 51 5.75 5.08 -1.70
CA PHE A 51 5.91 6.01 -0.58
C PHE A 51 6.50 7.33 -1.07
N THR A 52 5.90 8.44 -0.66
CA THR A 52 6.48 9.77 -0.84
C THR A 52 7.22 10.16 0.42
N LEU A 53 8.46 10.60 0.25
CA LEU A 53 9.32 11.07 1.33
C LEU A 53 9.55 12.57 1.16
N GLU A 54 9.42 13.30 2.27
CA GLU A 54 9.86 14.70 2.38
C GLU A 54 10.96 14.77 3.42
N LYS A 55 12.15 15.28 3.02
CA LYS A 55 13.33 15.36 3.89
C LYS A 55 13.68 14.01 4.56
N GLY A 56 13.50 12.91 3.83
CA GLY A 56 13.77 11.54 4.32
C GLY A 56 12.68 10.94 5.21
N ILE A 57 11.56 11.64 5.43
CA ILE A 57 10.45 11.17 6.27
C ILE A 57 9.27 10.83 5.36
N VAL A 58 8.66 9.66 5.57
CA VAL A 58 7.44 9.25 4.86
C VAL A 58 6.29 10.21 5.19
N THR A 59 5.71 10.83 4.17
CA THR A 59 4.53 11.71 4.30
C THR A 59 3.29 11.11 3.66
N HIS A 60 3.44 10.38 2.55
CA HIS A 60 2.31 9.80 1.83
C HIS A 60 2.58 8.37 1.37
N LEU A 61 1.50 7.64 1.13
CA LEU A 61 1.48 6.34 0.46
C LEU A 61 0.44 6.40 -0.66
N THR A 62 0.87 6.14 -1.90
CA THR A 62 -0.02 5.98 -3.04
C THR A 62 -0.22 4.50 -3.33
N VAL A 63 -1.49 4.09 -3.41
CA VAL A 63 -1.91 2.71 -3.70
C VAL A 63 -2.79 2.72 -4.93
N LYS A 64 -2.44 1.86 -5.87
CA LYS A 64 -3.28 1.50 -7.01
C LYS A 64 -3.62 0.02 -6.87
N VAL A 65 -4.87 -0.31 -7.13
CA VAL A 65 -5.35 -1.70 -7.24
C VAL A 65 -5.75 -1.95 -8.69
N SER A 66 -6.08 -3.19 -9.00
CA SER A 66 -6.62 -3.57 -10.32
C SER A 66 -7.74 -2.63 -10.78
N ASP A 67 -7.71 -2.25 -12.06
CA ASP A 67 -8.76 -1.42 -12.69
C ASP A 67 -10.15 -2.08 -12.65
N PHE A 68 -10.20 -3.41 -12.50
CA PHE A 68 -11.46 -4.13 -12.28
C PHE A 68 -12.12 -3.79 -10.93
N VAL A 69 -11.30 -3.46 -9.92
CA VAL A 69 -11.77 -3.09 -8.58
C VAL A 69 -11.99 -1.58 -8.49
N GLU A 70 -11.03 -0.80 -8.98
CA GLU A 70 -11.05 0.66 -8.92
C GLU A 70 -10.14 1.26 -10.00
N TYR A 71 -10.65 2.25 -10.73
CA TYR A 71 -9.90 2.93 -11.78
C TYR A 71 -8.95 4.01 -11.23
N ASP A 72 -9.28 4.66 -10.12
CA ASP A 72 -8.42 5.70 -9.55
C ASP A 72 -7.38 5.15 -8.57
N SER A 73 -6.30 5.92 -8.38
CA SER A 73 -5.33 5.66 -7.30
C SER A 73 -5.76 6.39 -6.03
N TYR A 74 -5.42 5.81 -4.88
CA TYR A 74 -5.64 6.44 -3.58
C TYR A 74 -4.32 6.89 -2.96
N THR A 75 -4.28 8.13 -2.47
CA THR A 75 -3.15 8.65 -1.70
C THR A 75 -3.56 8.81 -0.23
N PHE A 76 -2.83 8.14 0.65
CA PHE A 76 -2.99 8.23 2.10
C PHE A 76 -1.93 9.18 2.65
N THR A 77 -2.33 10.10 3.52
CA THR A 77 -1.41 10.94 4.29
C THR A 77 -1.07 10.26 5.61
N LYS A 78 0.21 10.28 5.98
CA LYS A 78 0.66 9.77 7.28
C LYS A 78 0.07 10.61 8.39
N VAL A 79 -0.67 9.97 9.28
CA VAL A 79 -1.15 10.57 10.53
C VAL A 79 -0.15 10.27 11.65
N LYS A 80 -0.03 11.18 12.61
CA LYS A 80 0.83 11.02 13.80
C LYS A 80 0.32 9.92 14.73
#